data_AF-A0A5K1I7D6-F1
#
_entry.id   AF-A0A5K1I7D6-F1
#
_cell.length_a   1.000
_cell.length_b   1.000
_cell.length_c   1.000
_cell.angle_alpha   90.00
_cell.angle_beta   90.00
_cell.angle_gamma   90.00
#
_symmetry.space_group_name_H-M   'P 1'
#
loop_
_entity.id
_entity.type
_entity.pdbx_description
1 polymer ?
#
loop_
_entity_poly.entity_id
_entity_poly.type
_entity_poly.pdbx_seq_one_letter_code
_entity_poly.pdbx_strand_id
1 'polypeptide(L)'
;MDETNINWVLAIACLLAGIGIGALGYHLLIVVAGNAQQLRQRLAERERELANIKDGMGDSLERIAQLAESLHRESRSLEQEAEEASNRLGARSLRRQAMDAIAPEPAAATAEPGVPRDYADGDRGTLSEDFGLRQGDDATAPQPPRL
;
A
#
# COMPACT_ATOMS: atom_id res chain seq x y z
N MET A 1 31.90 -44.49 -74.16
CA MET A 1 32.69 -43.28 -73.82
C MET A 1 31.90 -42.41 -72.82
N ASP A 2 30.98 -43.02 -72.08
CA ASP A 2 29.85 -42.35 -71.43
C ASP A 2 30.01 -42.32 -69.91
N GLU A 3 30.74 -43.28 -69.34
CA GLU A 3 31.03 -43.37 -67.90
C GLU A 3 31.88 -42.19 -67.40
N THR A 4 32.87 -41.75 -68.18
CA THR A 4 33.71 -40.59 -67.84
C THR A 4 32.92 -39.28 -67.82
N ASN A 5 31.97 -39.11 -68.75
CA ASN A 5 31.11 -37.94 -68.79
C ASN A 5 30.15 -37.92 -67.59
N ILE A 6 29.58 -39.06 -67.23
CA ILE A 6 28.71 -39.20 -66.05
C ILE A 6 29.46 -38.90 -64.75
N ASN A 7 30.69 -39.41 -64.60
CA ASN A 7 31.47 -39.18 -63.39
C ASN A 7 31.86 -37.70 -63.22
N TRP A 8 32.22 -37.02 -64.31
CA TRP A 8 32.58 -35.60 -64.26
C TRP A 8 31.36 -34.70 -63.99
N VAL A 9 30.19 -35.03 -64.57
CA VAL A 9 28.93 -34.33 -64.27
C VAL A 9 28.52 -34.53 -62.81
N LEU A 10 28.64 -35.74 -62.25
CA LEU A 10 28.40 -36.01 -60.84
C LEU A 10 29.36 -35.23 -59.93
N ALA A 11 30.64 -35.14 -60.29
CA ALA A 11 31.62 -34.36 -59.55
C ALA A 11 31.25 -32.87 -59.49
N ILE A 12 30.83 -32.29 -60.61
CA ILE A 12 30.38 -30.89 -60.68
C ILE A 12 29.09 -30.69 -59.88
N ALA A 13 28.12 -31.60 -60.01
CA ALA A 13 26.86 -31.52 -59.29
C ALA A 13 27.07 -31.58 -57.77
N CYS A 14 27.95 -32.47 -57.30
CA CYS A 14 28.31 -32.59 -55.88
C CYS A 14 29.04 -31.34 -55.38
N LEU A 15 29.96 -30.79 -56.17
CA LEU A 15 30.69 -29.56 -55.82
C LEU A 15 29.74 -28.37 -55.71
N LEU A 16 28.81 -28.20 -56.65
CA LEU A 16 27.78 -27.15 -56.60
C LEU A 16 26.81 -27.34 -55.44
N ALA A 17 26.36 -28.57 -55.19
CA ALA A 17 25.51 -28.88 -54.05
C ALA A 17 26.23 -28.60 -52.72
N GLY A 18 27.51 -28.96 -52.62
CA GLY A 18 28.33 -28.70 -51.44
C GLY A 18 28.54 -27.21 -51.17
N ILE A 19 28.79 -26.41 -52.21
CA ILE A 19 28.90 -24.94 -52.08
C ILE A 19 27.56 -24.33 -51.65
N GLY A 20 26.45 -24.76 -52.25
CA GLY A 20 25.12 -24.26 -51.89
C GLY A 20 24.76 -24.58 -50.43
N ILE A 21 24.97 -25.82 -50.00
CA ILE A 21 24.71 -26.26 -48.62
C ILE A 21 25.67 -25.55 -47.65
N GLY A 22 26.95 -25.41 -48.00
CA GLY A 22 27.95 -24.73 -47.19
C GLY A 22 27.65 -23.25 -46.99
N ALA A 23 27.26 -22.54 -48.05
CA ALA A 23 26.87 -21.13 -47.98
C ALA A 23 25.62 -20.91 -47.13
N LEU A 24 24.61 -21.79 -47.28
CA LEU A 24 23.42 -21.75 -46.43
C LEU A 24 23.77 -21.97 -44.95
N GLY A 25 24.58 -22.99 -44.67
CA GLY A 25 25.03 -23.30 -43.31
C GLY A 25 25.80 -22.16 -42.66
N TYR A 26 26.71 -21.52 -43.40
CA TYR A 26 27.46 -20.35 -42.93
C TYR A 26 26.57 -19.14 -42.67
N HIS A 27 25.61 -18.88 -43.55
CA HIS A 27 24.66 -17.77 -43.39
C HIS A 27 23.75 -17.96 -42.16
N LEU A 28 23.29 -19.18 -41.92
CA LEU A 28 22.52 -19.53 -40.71
C LEU A 28 23.34 -19.32 -39.45
N LEU A 29 24.60 -19.76 -39.43
CA LEU A 29 25.47 -19.61 -38.26
C LEU A 29 25.79 -18.14 -37.94
N ILE A 30 26.01 -17.30 -38.96
CA ILE A 30 26.21 -15.85 -38.76
C ILE A 30 24.95 -15.20 -38.18
N VAL A 31 23.77 -15.51 -38.73
CA VAL A 31 22.49 -14.96 -38.25
C VAL A 31 22.21 -15.43 -36.82
N VAL A 32 22.48 -16.70 -36.51
CA VAL A 32 22.32 -17.26 -35.16
C VAL A 32 23.28 -16.62 -34.15
N ALA A 33 24.54 -16.37 -34.54
CA ALA A 33 25.52 -15.72 -33.68
C ALA A 33 25.11 -14.29 -33.31
N GLY A 34 24.54 -13.52 -34.25
CA GLY A 34 23.98 -12.19 -33.97
C GLY A 34 22.78 -12.23 -33.00
N ASN A 35 21.91 -13.24 -33.15
CA ASN A 35 20.75 -13.42 -32.27
C ASN A 35 21.14 -13.83 -30.84
N ALA A 36 22.23 -14.58 -30.66
CA ALA A 36 22.72 -14.97 -29.33
C ALA A 36 23.21 -13.77 -28.51
N GLN A 37 23.82 -12.77 -29.16
CA GLN A 37 24.21 -11.53 -28.49
C GLN A 37 22.99 -10.69 -28.09
N GLN A 38 21.98 -10.60 -28.95
CA GLN A 38 20.71 -9.92 -28.62
C GLN A 38 19.98 -10.62 -27.47
N LEU A 39 20.01 -11.96 -27.41
CA LEU A 39 19.40 -12.72 -26.32
C LEU A 39 20.10 -12.45 -24.97
N ARG A 40 21.43 -12.34 -24.98
CA ARG A 40 22.21 -11.96 -23.79
C ARG A 40 21.93 -10.53 -23.34
N GLN A 41 21.80 -9.59 -24.28
CA GLN A 41 21.41 -8.21 -23.97
C GLN A 41 20.03 -8.17 -23.30
N ARG A 42 19.06 -8.88 -23.86
CA ARG A 42 17.72 -8.99 -23.27
C ARG A 42 17.75 -9.62 -21.88
N LEU A 43 18.56 -10.66 -21.65
CA LEU A 43 18.71 -11.24 -20.31
C LEU A 43 19.28 -10.23 -19.31
N ALA A 44 20.32 -9.48 -19.70
CA ALA A 44 20.90 -8.45 -18.84
C ALA A 44 19.93 -7.29 -18.55
N GLU A 45 19.06 -6.93 -19.49
CA GLU A 45 17.99 -5.96 -19.28
C GLU A 45 16.92 -6.50 -18.31
N ARG A 46 16.50 -7.76 -18.48
CA ARG A 46 15.53 -8.41 -17.58
C ARG A 46 16.06 -8.62 -16.17
N GLU A 47 17.34 -8.95 -16.02
CA GLU A 47 17.97 -9.05 -14.70
C GLU A 47 17.99 -7.69 -13.97
N ARG A 48 18.22 -6.59 -14.71
CA ARG A 48 18.11 -5.24 -14.14
C ARG A 48 16.68 -4.89 -13.74
N GLU A 49 15.69 -5.23 -14.58
CA GLU A 49 14.27 -5.04 -14.24
C GLU A 49 13.90 -5.80 -12.96
N LEU A 50 14.33 -7.06 -12.83
CA LEU A 50 14.09 -7.89 -11.64
C LEU A 50 14.77 -7.35 -10.39
N ALA A 51 16.01 -6.87 -10.52
CA ALA A 51 16.73 -6.24 -9.40
C ALA A 51 15.99 -5.00 -8.90
N ASN A 52 15.54 -4.13 -9.82
CA ASN A 52 14.84 -2.91 -9.45
C ASN A 52 13.49 -3.19 -8.76
N ILE A 53 12.72 -4.16 -9.26
CA ILE A 53 11.46 -4.59 -8.60
C ILE A 53 11.75 -5.15 -7.21
N LYS A 54 12.79 -5.98 -7.08
CA LYS A 54 13.19 -6.57 -5.79
C LYS A 54 13.62 -5.51 -4.78
N ASP A 55 14.39 -4.50 -5.21
CA ASP A 55 14.82 -3.42 -4.33
C ASP A 55 13.62 -2.58 -3.87
N GLY A 56 12.68 -2.24 -4.78
CA GLY A 56 11.44 -1.56 -4.41
C GLY A 56 10.55 -2.35 -3.45
N MET A 57 10.52 -3.69 -3.56
CA MET A 57 9.86 -4.55 -2.58
C MET A 57 10.54 -4.49 -1.21
N GLY A 58 11.88 -4.48 -1.17
CA GLY A 58 12.66 -4.31 0.07
C GLY A 58 12.26 -3.03 0.82
N ASP A 59 12.26 -1.90 0.12
CA ASP A 59 11.87 -0.61 0.68
C ASP A 59 10.42 -0.61 1.19
N SER A 60 9.50 -1.24 0.46
CA SER A 60 8.11 -1.35 0.89
C SER A 60 7.93 -2.21 2.14
N LEU A 61 8.67 -3.33 2.24
CA LEU A 61 8.66 -4.20 3.42
C LEU A 61 9.27 -3.50 4.63
N GLU A 62 10.34 -2.73 4.44
CA GLU A 62 10.93 -1.93 5.52
C GLU A 62 9.94 -0.86 6.02
N ARG A 63 9.27 -0.14 5.11
CA ARG A 63 8.21 0.80 5.49
C ARG A 63 7.08 0.11 6.25
N ILE A 64 6.59 -1.03 5.76
CA ILE A 64 5.54 -1.80 6.44
C ILE A 64 5.99 -2.23 7.84
N ALA A 65 7.22 -2.69 8.00
CA ALA A 65 7.78 -3.05 9.30
C ALA A 65 7.86 -1.85 10.25
N GLN A 66 8.28 -0.68 9.76
CA GLN A 66 8.30 0.55 10.54
C GLN A 66 6.89 0.98 10.99
N LEU A 67 5.90 0.91 10.11
CA LEU A 67 4.49 1.19 10.44
C LEU A 67 3.93 0.18 11.45
N ALA A 68 4.28 -1.09 11.32
CA ALA A 68 3.84 -2.12 12.27
C ALA A 68 4.43 -1.89 13.67
N GLU A 69 5.72 -1.50 13.73
CA GLU A 69 6.39 -1.17 14.99
C GLU A 69 5.80 0.10 15.64
N SER A 70 5.49 1.13 14.85
CA SER A 70 4.84 2.34 15.39
C SER A 70 3.44 2.02 15.93
N LEU A 71 2.64 1.25 15.18
CA LEU A 71 1.31 0.82 15.62
C LEU A 71 1.39 -0.01 16.91
N HIS A 72 2.39 -0.89 17.04
CA HIS A 72 2.57 -1.68 18.24
C HIS A 72 2.92 -0.81 19.46
N ARG A 73 3.76 0.22 19.28
CA ARG A 73 4.07 1.19 20.34
C ARG A 73 2.87 2.02 20.73
N GLU A 74 2.11 2.52 19.76
CA GLU A 74 0.88 3.28 19.99
C GLU A 74 -0.15 2.43 20.74
N SER A 75 -0.33 1.16 20.36
CA SER A 75 -1.21 0.22 21.05
C SER A 75 -0.82 0.05 22.52
N ARG A 76 0.46 -0.14 22.83
CA ARG A 76 0.91 -0.25 24.23
C ARG A 76 0.72 1.05 25.00
N SER A 77 0.99 2.19 24.37
CA SER A 77 0.76 3.51 25.00
C SER A 77 -0.72 3.70 25.33
N LEU A 78 -1.61 3.31 24.42
CA LEU A 78 -3.05 3.40 24.62
C LEU A 78 -3.52 2.43 25.72
N GLU A 79 -2.97 1.22 25.78
CA GLU A 79 -3.23 0.28 26.89
C GLU A 79 -2.82 0.88 28.24
N GLN A 80 -1.65 1.50 28.33
CA GLN A 80 -1.17 2.16 29.54
C GLN A 80 -2.07 3.35 29.93
N GLU A 81 -2.42 4.21 28.98
CA GLU A 81 -3.31 5.35 29.23
C GLU A 81 -4.73 4.88 29.64
N ALA A 82 -5.24 3.81 29.03
CA ALA A 82 -6.51 3.21 29.41
C ALA A 82 -6.47 2.60 30.82
N GLU A 83 -5.37 1.94 31.20
CA GLU A 83 -5.16 1.42 32.56
C GLU A 83 -5.07 2.56 33.58
N GLU A 84 -4.33 3.63 33.28
CA GLU A 84 -4.24 4.82 34.12
C GLU A 84 -5.60 5.53 34.26
N ALA A 85 -6.34 5.67 33.16
CA ALA A 85 -7.68 6.25 33.16
C ALA A 85 -8.65 5.39 33.98
N SER A 86 -8.59 4.07 33.83
CA SER A 86 -9.37 3.11 34.63
C SER A 86 -9.05 3.22 36.11
N ASN A 87 -7.77 3.24 36.49
CA ASN A 87 -7.35 3.41 37.88
C ASN A 87 -7.79 4.76 38.46
N ARG A 88 -7.70 5.84 37.68
CA ARG A 88 -8.12 7.18 38.11
C ARG A 88 -9.63 7.31 38.25
N LEU A 89 -10.40 6.68 37.36
CA LEU A 89 -11.86 6.64 37.42
C LEU A 89 -12.32 5.73 38.57
N GLY A 90 -11.70 4.56 38.71
CA GLY A 90 -11.89 3.63 39.82
C GLY A 90 -11.64 4.32 41.17
N ALA A 91 -10.50 4.97 41.34
CA ALA A 91 -10.18 5.72 42.56
C ALA A 91 -11.16 6.89 42.83
N ARG A 92 -11.63 7.58 41.78
CA ARG A 92 -12.68 8.62 41.94
C ARG A 92 -14.03 8.03 42.32
N SER A 93 -14.40 6.87 41.77
CA SER A 93 -15.64 6.18 42.10
C SER A 93 -15.62 5.68 43.55
N LEU A 94 -14.51 5.10 43.99
CA LEU A 94 -14.28 4.62 45.35
C LEU A 94 -14.27 5.80 46.35
N ARG A 95 -13.62 6.92 45.99
CA ARG A 95 -13.66 8.16 46.77
C ARG A 95 -15.06 8.76 46.86
N ARG A 96 -15.82 8.76 45.77
CA ARG A 96 -17.21 9.24 45.77
C ARG A 96 -18.08 8.36 46.66
N GLN A 97 -17.97 7.04 46.55
CA GLN A 97 -18.71 6.10 47.39
C GLN A 97 -18.35 6.23 48.87
N ALA A 98 -17.08 6.48 49.19
CA ALA A 98 -16.65 6.76 50.56
C ALA A 98 -17.21 8.10 51.09
N MET A 99 -17.33 9.13 50.24
CA MET A 99 -17.93 10.42 50.64
C MET A 99 -19.45 10.31 50.80
N ASP A 100 -20.13 9.53 49.96
CA ASP A 100 -21.58 9.28 50.04
C ASP A 100 -21.94 8.48 51.29
N ALA A 101 -21.09 7.53 51.70
CA ALA A 101 -21.25 6.79 52.95
C ALA A 101 -21.06 7.65 54.21
N ILE A 102 -20.45 8.84 54.09
CA ILE A 102 -20.21 9.79 55.20
C ILE A 102 -21.23 10.94 55.16
N ALA A 103 -21.88 11.20 54.02
CA ALA A 103 -22.88 12.25 53.89
C ALA A 103 -24.24 11.79 54.49
N PRO A 104 -24.86 12.58 55.38
CA PRO A 104 -26.20 12.29 55.86
C PRO A 104 -27.21 12.56 54.74
N GLU A 105 -28.10 11.61 54.48
CA GLU A 105 -29.15 11.69 53.44
C GLU A 105 -29.89 13.04 53.50
N PRO A 106 -29.87 13.86 52.43
CA PRO A 106 -30.82 14.93 52.27
C PRO A 106 -32.10 14.39 51.64
N ALA A 107 -33.22 14.66 52.30
CA ALA A 107 -34.56 14.30 51.87
C ALA A 107 -34.80 14.57 50.36
N ALA A 108 -35.31 13.54 49.68
CA ALA A 108 -35.61 13.53 48.26
C ALA A 108 -36.47 14.72 47.81
N ALA A 109 -35.86 15.67 47.11
CA ALA A 109 -36.55 16.56 46.20
C ALA A 109 -36.39 16.01 44.78
N THR A 110 -37.52 15.59 44.20
CA THR A 110 -37.67 15.03 42.86
C THR A 110 -37.19 16.01 41.77
N ALA A 111 -35.88 16.04 41.50
CA ALA A 111 -35.34 16.67 40.31
C ALA A 111 -35.27 15.59 39.22
N GLU A 112 -36.19 15.63 38.27
CA GLU A 112 -36.14 14.73 37.12
C GLU A 112 -34.79 14.90 36.39
N PRO A 113 -34.08 13.80 36.10
CA PRO A 113 -32.85 13.87 35.34
C PRO A 113 -33.19 14.36 33.92
N GLY A 114 -32.65 15.52 33.54
CA GLY A 114 -32.83 16.06 32.19
C GLY A 114 -32.45 15.02 31.14
N VAL A 115 -33.35 14.78 30.19
CA VAL A 115 -33.17 13.81 29.11
C VAL A 115 -31.84 14.09 28.40
N PRO A 116 -30.97 13.08 28.18
CA PRO A 116 -29.73 13.25 27.45
C PRO A 116 -29.99 13.90 26.10
N ARG A 117 -29.26 14.97 25.79
CA ARG A 117 -29.41 15.67 24.52
C ARG A 117 -28.98 14.74 23.40
N ASP A 118 -29.90 14.43 22.49
CA ASP A 118 -29.60 13.67 21.28
C ASP A 118 -28.84 14.58 20.31
N TYR A 119 -27.58 14.24 20.02
CA TYR A 119 -26.74 14.96 19.06
C TYR A 119 -26.86 14.40 17.64
N ALA A 120 -27.70 13.38 17.45
CA ALA A 120 -27.99 12.75 16.15
C ALA A 120 -29.37 13.15 15.60
N ASP A 121 -30.04 14.14 16.19
CA ASP A 121 -31.32 14.64 15.68
C ASP A 121 -31.10 15.58 14.50
N GLY A 122 -31.06 14.98 13.31
CA GLY A 122 -30.99 15.65 12.01
C GLY A 122 -29.83 15.14 11.16
N ASP A 123 -30.09 14.92 9.87
CA ASP A 123 -29.14 14.53 8.79
C ASP A 123 -27.93 15.48 8.60
N ARG A 124 -27.67 16.40 9.54
CA ARG A 124 -26.57 17.37 9.54
C ARG A 124 -25.63 17.12 10.71
N GLY A 125 -25.15 15.88 10.82
CA GLY A 125 -24.00 15.58 11.66
C GLY A 125 -22.77 16.36 11.19
N THR A 126 -21.76 16.51 12.05
CA THR A 126 -20.47 17.17 11.73
C THR A 126 -19.65 16.46 10.64
N LEU A 127 -20.23 15.44 10.01
CA LEU A 127 -19.67 14.65 8.92
C LEU A 127 -20.47 14.82 7.62
N SER A 128 -21.54 15.62 7.59
CA SER A 128 -22.19 15.94 6.31
C SER A 128 -21.24 16.81 5.49
N GLU A 129 -20.95 16.38 4.27
CA GLU A 129 -20.04 17.03 3.31
C GLU A 129 -20.40 18.49 2.96
N ASP A 130 -21.58 18.95 3.34
CA ASP A 130 -22.03 20.35 3.23
C ASP A 130 -21.65 21.25 4.43
N PHE A 131 -20.97 20.70 5.46
CA PHE A 131 -20.51 21.49 6.60
C PHE A 131 -19.47 22.53 6.15
N GLY A 132 -19.90 23.78 6.00
CA GLY A 132 -19.06 24.90 5.57
C GLY A 132 -19.28 25.38 4.13
N LEU A 133 -20.20 24.77 3.37
CA LEU A 133 -20.46 25.13 1.96
C LEU A 133 -21.71 25.99 1.75
N ARG A 134 -22.07 26.88 2.69
CA ARG A 134 -23.00 27.98 2.40
C ARG A 134 -22.25 29.07 1.61
N GLN A 135 -22.29 28.97 0.28
CA GLN A 135 -22.03 30.12 -0.59
C GLN A 135 -23.23 31.07 -0.50
N GLY A 136 -22.96 32.29 -0.04
CA GLY A 136 -23.71 33.50 -0.37
C GLY A 136 -25.18 33.54 0.04
N ASP A 137 -25.41 33.99 1.26
CA ASP A 137 -26.34 35.08 1.63
C ASP A 137 -27.02 34.77 2.98
N ASP A 138 -26.91 35.73 3.90
CA ASP A 138 -27.36 35.75 5.29
C ASP A 138 -26.56 34.90 6.32
N ALA A 139 -25.44 35.48 6.77
CA ALA A 139 -24.92 35.20 8.11
C ALA A 139 -24.29 36.47 8.72
N THR A 140 -25.08 37.13 9.57
CA THR A 140 -24.64 38.10 10.58
C THR A 140 -23.29 37.69 11.17
N ALA A 141 -22.27 38.50 10.94
CA ALA A 141 -20.94 38.30 11.50
C ALA A 141 -21.03 38.18 13.04
N PRO A 142 -20.53 37.09 13.65
CA PRO A 142 -20.44 37.03 15.11
C PRO A 142 -19.34 38.01 15.56
N GLN A 143 -19.73 39.06 16.28
CA GLN A 143 -18.77 39.97 16.92
C GLN A 143 -17.96 39.20 17.98
N PRO A 144 -16.63 39.42 18.06
CA PRO A 144 -15.84 38.88 19.15
C PRO A 144 -16.28 39.52 20.47
N PRO A 145 -16.37 38.76 21.57
CA PRO A 145 -16.72 39.30 22.87
C PRO A 145 -15.65 40.30 23.31
N ARG A 146 -16.05 41.55 23.54
CA ARG A 146 -15.26 42.48 24.33
C ARG A 146 -15.45 42.12 25.79
N LEU A 147 -14.33 41.78 26.43
CA LEU A 147 -13.96 41.87 27.86
C LEU A 147 -13.23 40.61 28.31
#